data_AF-A0A3M1EJU3-F1
#
_entry.id   AF-A0A3M1EJU3-F1
#
_cell.length_a   1.000
_cell.length_b   1.000
_cell.length_c   1.000
_cell.angle_alpha   90.00
_cell.angle_beta   90.00
_cell.angle_gamma   90.00
#
_symmetry.space_group_name_H-M   'P 1'
#
loop_
_entity.id
_entity.type
_entity.pdbx_description
1 polymer ?
#
loop_
_entity_poly.entity_id
_entity_poly.type
_entity_poly.pdbx_seq_one_letter_code
_entity_poly.pdbx_strand_id
1 'polypeptide(L)'
;MYFQPQTETDVTHLLQDAVKDVFIIQDITVGMAQPGRLFGRQASDQAVRLRGRLLLSADEAYDLVSSRFRNLGYTPLFRREEGTDVILAIPGDLPTSEARPLLAGGLFLATVFSVLYVGMSDPAILADGLQARDLLSGWPFAASLLGILLAHEFGHYLVARYYGTPVSLPYFIPMPFSPFGTFGAVINMKAPPANRRQLLAIAAAGPIAGFVLAVPILILGLSLSRVEPMPAVGPYLLEGNSLLYAALKIIMFGRFLPSGGIDVSLHPIAFAGWAGLLVTGLNLLPVGTLDGGHIVYALAGEKAGLLTWPIIGLMVLLSIIWSGWLLWAALLFVFG
;
A
#
# COMPACT_ATOMS: atom_id res chain seq x y z
N MET A 1 24.55 29.39 -8.17
CA MET A 1 25.85 28.99 -8.73
C MET A 1 26.25 27.72 -7.98
N TYR A 2 25.93 26.54 -8.54
CA TYR A 2 26.17 25.26 -7.86
C TYR A 2 27.65 24.91 -7.99
N PHE A 3 28.33 24.71 -6.87
CA PHE A 3 29.71 24.25 -6.81
C PHE A 3 29.74 22.81 -7.34
N GLN A 4 30.43 22.57 -8.47
CA GLN A 4 30.70 21.22 -8.94
C GLN A 4 32.03 20.76 -8.34
N PRO A 5 32.05 19.73 -7.48
CA PRO A 5 33.29 19.20 -6.90
C PRO A 5 34.18 18.64 -8.00
N GLN A 6 35.48 18.97 -8.00
CA GLN A 6 36.39 18.62 -9.10
C GLN A 6 37.15 17.30 -8.92
N THR A 7 36.98 16.56 -7.81
CA THR A 7 37.55 15.20 -7.62
C THR A 7 36.71 14.35 -6.64
N GLU A 8 36.71 13.01 -6.75
CA GLU A 8 36.04 12.09 -5.81
C GLU A 8 36.50 12.25 -4.34
N THR A 9 37.77 12.61 -4.16
CA THR A 9 38.40 12.85 -2.86
C THR A 9 37.81 14.06 -2.14
N ASP A 10 37.44 15.10 -2.89
CA ASP A 10 36.89 16.37 -2.37
C ASP A 10 35.45 16.18 -1.87
N VAL A 11 34.64 15.44 -2.64
CA VAL A 11 33.27 15.07 -2.25
C VAL A 11 33.25 14.31 -0.93
N THR A 12 34.15 13.33 -0.79
CA THR A 12 34.17 12.46 0.39
C THR A 12 34.49 13.27 1.66
N HIS A 13 35.42 14.22 1.58
CA HIS A 13 35.75 15.11 2.69
C HIS A 13 34.57 16.04 3.05
N LEU A 14 33.89 16.62 2.06
CA LEU A 14 32.71 17.46 2.28
C LEU A 14 31.56 16.70 2.95
N LEU A 15 31.33 15.44 2.55
CA LEU A 15 30.32 14.58 3.17
C LEU A 15 30.70 14.19 4.61
N GLN A 16 31.97 13.92 4.88
CA GLN A 16 32.46 13.67 6.25
C GLN A 16 32.23 14.88 7.16
N ASP A 17 32.60 16.07 6.69
CA ASP A 17 32.43 17.32 7.44
C ASP A 17 30.96 17.62 7.72
N ALA A 18 30.08 17.26 6.79
CA ALA A 18 28.64 17.44 6.94
C ALA A 18 28.01 16.52 8.01
N VAL A 19 28.68 15.45 8.44
CA VAL A 19 28.14 14.51 9.44
C VAL A 19 28.93 14.44 10.75
N LYS A 20 30.05 15.16 10.88
CA LYS A 20 31.01 14.98 11.99
C LYS A 20 30.47 15.14 13.41
N ASP A 21 29.44 15.96 13.59
CA ASP A 21 28.79 16.30 14.86
C ASP A 21 27.60 15.37 15.17
N VAL A 22 27.17 14.56 14.20
CA VAL A 22 26.01 13.67 14.30
C VAL A 22 26.36 12.19 14.12
N PHE A 23 27.53 11.89 13.55
CA PHE A 23 27.92 10.55 13.16
C PHE A 23 29.41 10.32 13.34
N ILE A 24 29.77 9.28 14.10
CA ILE A 24 31.16 8.79 14.18
C ILE A 24 31.38 7.82 13.02
N ILE A 25 32.23 8.21 12.08
CA ILE A 25 32.58 7.39 10.93
C ILE A 25 33.65 6.37 11.34
N GLN A 26 33.42 5.10 10.97
CA GLN A 26 34.38 4.00 11.10
C GLN A 26 34.98 3.62 9.76
N ASP A 27 34.17 3.63 8.70
CA ASP A 27 34.59 3.23 7.36
C ASP A 27 33.81 4.01 6.29
N ILE A 28 34.45 4.20 5.14
CA ILE A 28 33.88 4.90 3.99
C ILE A 28 34.15 4.12 2.72
N THR A 29 33.09 3.87 1.95
CA THR A 29 33.22 3.24 0.63
C THR A 29 32.64 4.15 -0.44
N VAL A 30 33.39 4.36 -1.51
CA VAL A 30 33.00 5.18 -2.67
C VAL A 30 32.71 4.24 -3.84
N GLY A 31 31.76 4.61 -4.70
CA GLY A 31 31.50 3.89 -5.95
C GLY A 31 30.71 2.59 -5.78
N MET A 32 29.85 2.50 -4.76
CA MET A 32 29.01 1.31 -4.59
C MET A 32 27.88 1.25 -5.61
N ALA A 33 27.84 0.17 -6.40
CA ALA A 33 26.59 -0.34 -6.96
C ALA A 33 25.79 -0.96 -5.80
N GLN A 34 24.59 -0.43 -5.49
CA GLN A 34 23.75 -1.05 -4.45
C GLN A 34 23.48 -2.52 -4.78
N PRO A 35 23.62 -3.47 -3.83
CA PRO A 35 23.09 -4.80 -3.98
C PRO A 35 21.56 -4.73 -3.87
N GLY A 36 20.88 -4.79 -5.02
CA GLY A 36 19.43 -4.86 -5.09
C GLY A 36 18.79 -3.75 -5.92
N ARG A 37 17.79 -4.13 -6.73
CA ARG A 37 16.87 -3.20 -7.37
C ARG A 37 15.96 -2.59 -6.30
N LEU A 38 16.37 -1.52 -5.64
CA LEU A 38 15.40 -0.66 -4.97
C LEU A 38 14.75 0.23 -6.03
N PHE A 39 13.47 0.00 -6.30
CA PHE A 39 12.58 0.92 -7.02
C PHE A 39 13.01 1.29 -8.45
N GLY A 40 13.54 0.33 -9.21
CA GLY A 40 13.59 0.41 -10.67
C GLY A 40 14.60 1.39 -11.29
N ARG A 41 15.53 1.96 -10.52
CA ARG A 41 16.69 2.70 -11.06
C ARG A 41 17.99 1.94 -10.80
N GLN A 42 18.86 1.88 -11.82
CA GLN A 42 20.27 1.57 -11.61
C GLN A 42 20.86 2.66 -10.70
N ALA A 43 21.50 2.23 -9.61
CA ALA A 43 22.30 3.12 -8.77
C ALA A 43 23.38 3.77 -9.65
N SER A 44 23.52 5.08 -9.53
CA SER A 44 24.68 5.81 -10.06
C SER A 44 25.94 5.24 -9.39
N ASP A 45 26.98 4.96 -10.18
CA ASP A 45 28.33 4.54 -9.76
C ASP A 45 29.06 5.56 -8.85
N GLN A 46 28.34 6.55 -8.28
CA GLN A 46 28.87 7.64 -7.48
C GLN A 46 28.24 7.75 -6.08
N ALA A 47 27.56 6.70 -5.60
CA ALA A 47 27.07 6.66 -4.22
C ALA A 47 28.23 6.51 -3.22
N VAL A 48 28.16 7.26 -2.11
CA VAL A 48 29.15 7.20 -1.01
C VAL A 48 28.48 6.61 0.22
N ARG A 49 29.10 5.59 0.81
CA ARG A 49 28.63 4.94 2.03
C ARG A 49 29.51 5.31 3.20
N LEU A 50 28.89 5.80 4.28
CA LEU A 50 29.51 6.12 5.55
C LEU A 50 29.01 5.12 6.60
N ARG A 51 29.87 4.22 7.09
CA ARG A 51 29.53 3.23 8.13
C ARG A 51 30.07 3.70 9.49
N GLY A 52 29.29 3.53 10.54
CA GLY A 52 29.64 4.09 11.84
C GLY A 52 28.53 4.03 12.88
N ARG A 53 28.47 5.04 13.74
CA ARG A 53 27.50 5.13 14.83
C ARG A 53 26.89 6.53 14.93
N LEU A 54 25.57 6.59 15.03
CA LEU A 54 24.86 7.84 15.28
C LEU A 54 25.09 8.32 16.71
N LEU A 55 25.35 9.62 16.85
CA LEU A 55 25.49 10.31 18.13
C LEU A 55 24.15 10.82 18.67
N LEU A 56 23.22 11.14 17.76
CA LEU A 56 21.87 11.58 18.07
C LEU A 56 20.84 10.49 17.74
N SER A 57 19.58 10.76 18.06
CA SER A 57 18.48 9.97 17.52
C SER A 57 18.49 10.05 15.98
N ALA A 58 18.02 8.98 15.32
CA ALA A 58 18.00 8.93 13.86
C ALA A 58 17.15 10.06 13.23
N ASP A 59 16.11 10.52 13.94
CA ASP A 59 15.23 11.62 13.52
C ASP A 59 16.02 12.95 13.52
N GLU A 60 16.67 13.32 14.62
CA GLU A 60 17.44 14.56 14.75
C GLU A 60 18.66 14.59 13.81
N ALA A 61 19.35 13.45 13.69
CA ALA A 61 20.48 13.33 12.78
C ALA A 61 20.05 13.49 11.32
N TYR A 62 18.87 12.97 10.94
CA TYR A 62 18.37 13.11 9.58
C TYR A 62 18.07 14.57 9.22
N ASP A 63 17.43 15.34 10.11
CA ASP A 63 17.09 16.75 9.83
C ASP A 63 18.33 17.62 9.61
N LEU A 64 19.39 17.38 10.41
CA LEU A 64 20.67 18.07 10.28
C LEU A 64 21.46 17.64 9.03
N VAL A 65 21.56 16.35 8.76
CA VAL A 65 22.36 15.84 7.63
C VAL A 65 21.65 16.08 6.31
N SER A 66 20.32 15.95 6.25
CA SER A 66 19.54 16.12 5.01
C SER A 66 19.67 17.51 4.41
N SER A 67 19.69 18.56 5.23
CA SER A 67 19.88 19.94 4.78
C SER A 67 21.31 20.18 4.29
N ARG A 68 22.31 19.61 4.96
CA ARG A 68 23.73 19.73 4.58
C ARG A 68 24.07 18.98 3.30
N PHE A 69 23.62 17.73 3.16
CA PHE A 69 23.83 16.94 1.96
C PHE A 69 23.10 17.52 0.74
N ARG A 70 21.91 18.11 0.93
CA ARG A 70 21.20 18.79 -0.17
C ARG A 70 21.99 19.96 -0.75
N ASN A 71 22.71 20.72 0.09
CA ASN A 71 23.61 21.78 -0.37
C ASN A 71 24.81 21.24 -1.17
N LEU A 72 25.20 19.99 -0.93
CA LEU A 72 26.25 19.28 -1.65
C LEU A 72 25.72 18.51 -2.88
N GLY A 73 24.41 18.55 -3.15
CA GLY A 73 23.78 17.80 -4.23
C GLY A 73 23.65 16.30 -3.96
N TYR A 74 23.60 15.90 -2.68
CA TYR A 74 23.41 14.51 -2.25
C TYR A 74 22.14 14.36 -1.40
N THR A 75 21.57 13.17 -1.43
CA THR A 75 20.49 12.75 -0.53
C THR A 75 21.01 11.72 0.45
N PRO A 76 20.88 11.91 1.78
CA PRO A 76 21.21 10.88 2.76
C PRO A 76 20.09 9.85 2.89
N LEU A 77 20.45 8.58 2.86
CA LEU A 77 19.62 7.47 3.33
C LEU A 77 20.24 6.83 4.56
N PHE A 78 19.48 6.78 5.65
CA PHE A 78 19.93 6.19 6.90
C PHE A 78 19.48 4.72 6.95
N ARG A 79 20.43 3.82 7.19
CA ARG A 79 20.20 2.37 7.33
C ARG A 79 20.96 1.84 8.54
N ARG A 80 20.62 0.62 8.93
CA ARG A 80 21.39 -0.13 9.92
C ARG A 80 21.67 -1.52 9.36
N GLU A 81 22.95 -1.79 9.15
CA GLU A 81 23.46 -3.04 8.55
C GLU A 81 24.34 -3.75 9.57
N GLU A 82 24.07 -5.04 9.83
CA GLU A 82 24.87 -5.86 10.76
C GLU A 82 25.12 -5.20 12.13
N GLY A 83 24.16 -4.41 12.62
CA GLY A 83 24.25 -3.72 13.91
C GLY A 83 24.97 -2.37 13.91
N THR A 84 25.58 -1.96 12.78
CA THR A 84 26.22 -0.65 12.59
C THR A 84 25.30 0.32 11.85
N ASP A 85 25.32 1.60 12.22
CA ASP A 85 24.57 2.63 11.52
C ASP A 85 25.29 2.98 10.22
N VAL A 86 24.53 3.25 9.16
CA VAL A 86 25.06 3.54 7.82
C VAL A 86 24.32 4.73 7.24
N ILE A 87 25.06 5.72 6.75
CA ILE A 87 24.52 6.83 5.95
C ILE A 87 24.98 6.64 4.51
N LEU A 88 24.05 6.43 3.59
CA LEU A 88 24.31 6.36 2.17
C LEU A 88 24.00 7.71 1.52
N ALA A 89 25.01 8.40 1.02
CA ALA A 89 24.87 9.61 0.24
C ALA A 89 24.70 9.25 -1.24
N ILE A 90 23.51 9.49 -1.77
CA ILE A 90 23.17 9.26 -3.18
C ILE A 90 23.23 10.59 -3.92
N PRO A 91 23.95 10.70 -5.05
CA PRO A 91 24.00 11.93 -5.84
C PRO A 91 22.64 12.28 -6.43
N GLY A 92 22.30 13.57 -6.38
CA GLY A 92 21.04 14.14 -6.83
C GLY A 92 20.05 14.44 -5.69
N ASP A 93 19.14 15.37 -5.98
CA ASP A 93 17.96 15.59 -5.15
C ASP A 93 16.98 14.42 -5.30
N LEU A 94 16.27 14.10 -4.23
CA LEU A 94 15.11 13.23 -4.31
C LEU A 94 14.14 13.77 -5.38
N PRO A 95 13.65 12.92 -6.30
CA PRO A 95 12.76 13.40 -7.35
C PRO A 95 11.54 14.06 -6.71
N THR A 96 11.31 15.33 -7.05
CA THR A 96 10.13 16.05 -6.59
C THR A 96 8.90 15.38 -7.16
N SER A 97 7.83 15.35 -6.37
CA SER A 97 6.57 14.82 -6.88
C SER A 97 5.94 15.81 -7.85
N GLU A 98 6.27 15.72 -9.14
CA GLU A 98 5.44 16.34 -10.16
C GLU A 98 4.02 15.76 -10.04
N ALA A 99 3.11 16.59 -9.54
CA ALA A 99 1.71 16.25 -9.44
C ALA A 99 1.14 16.24 -10.87
N ARG A 100 0.54 15.11 -11.27
CA ARG A 100 -0.22 14.98 -12.52
C ARG A 100 -1.71 14.94 -12.20
N PRO A 101 -2.32 16.05 -11.74
CA PRO A 101 -3.70 16.04 -11.25
C PRO A 101 -4.70 15.67 -12.33
N LEU A 102 -4.45 16.02 -13.60
CA LEU A 102 -5.30 15.64 -14.72
C LEU A 102 -5.31 14.13 -14.95
N LEU A 103 -4.15 13.48 -14.87
CA LEU A 103 -4.04 12.03 -15.00
C LEU A 103 -4.72 11.32 -13.82
N ALA A 104 -4.44 11.77 -12.59
CA ALA A 104 -5.06 11.22 -11.38
C ALA A 104 -6.59 11.37 -11.40
N GLY A 105 -7.08 12.56 -11.76
CA GLY A 105 -8.51 12.83 -11.90
C GLY A 105 -9.17 12.02 -13.02
N GLY A 106 -8.50 11.92 -14.19
CA GLY A 106 -9.00 11.10 -15.30
C GLY A 106 -9.08 9.61 -14.95
N LEU A 107 -8.06 9.07 -14.30
CA LEU A 107 -8.06 7.69 -13.81
C LEU A 107 -9.13 7.46 -12.74
N PHE A 108 -9.27 8.39 -11.79
CA PHE A 108 -10.33 8.31 -10.78
C PHE A 108 -11.72 8.30 -11.40
N LEU A 109 -11.99 9.17 -12.37
CA LEU A 109 -13.26 9.17 -13.10
C LEU A 109 -13.50 7.86 -13.86
N ALA A 110 -12.47 7.34 -14.54
CA ALA A 110 -12.56 6.04 -15.20
C ALA A 110 -12.87 4.91 -14.20
N THR A 111 -12.28 4.96 -13.00
CA THR A 111 -12.57 4.01 -11.93
C THR A 111 -13.98 4.17 -11.38
N VAL A 112 -14.48 5.39 -11.21
CA VAL A 112 -15.88 5.63 -10.84
C VAL A 112 -16.83 4.96 -11.83
N PHE A 113 -16.64 5.17 -13.14
CA PHE A 113 -17.47 4.52 -14.16
C PHE A 113 -17.35 2.99 -14.12
N SER A 114 -16.14 2.48 -13.94
CA SER A 114 -15.86 1.05 -13.87
C SER A 114 -16.53 0.38 -12.65
N VAL A 115 -16.47 1.01 -11.48
CA VAL A 115 -17.11 0.51 -10.25
C VAL A 115 -18.63 0.66 -10.31
N LEU A 116 -19.14 1.76 -10.88
CA LEU A 116 -20.57 1.92 -11.13
C LEU A 116 -21.10 0.84 -12.08
N TYR A 117 -20.38 0.54 -13.16
CA TYR A 117 -20.73 -0.52 -14.08
C TYR A 117 -20.87 -1.87 -13.38
N VAL A 118 -19.91 -2.24 -12.53
CA VAL A 118 -19.98 -3.47 -11.73
C VAL A 118 -21.14 -3.42 -10.74
N GLY A 119 -21.36 -2.29 -10.06
CA GLY A 119 -22.49 -2.12 -9.14
C GLY A 119 -23.87 -2.19 -9.80
N MET A 120 -23.97 -1.87 -11.10
CA MET A 120 -25.19 -2.00 -11.89
C MET A 120 -25.38 -3.41 -12.48
N SER A 121 -24.32 -4.20 -12.58
CA SER A 121 -24.32 -5.51 -13.26
C SER A 121 -24.98 -6.64 -12.46
N ASP A 122 -25.92 -6.30 -11.58
CA ASP A 122 -26.77 -7.28 -10.90
C ASP A 122 -27.55 -8.10 -11.96
N PRO A 123 -27.42 -9.45 -11.96
CA PRO A 123 -28.11 -10.31 -12.91
C PRO A 123 -29.63 -10.09 -12.96
N ALA A 124 -30.25 -9.65 -11.86
CA ALA A 124 -31.68 -9.32 -11.81
C ALA A 124 -32.01 -8.04 -12.59
N ILE A 125 -31.13 -7.03 -12.56
CA ILE A 125 -31.30 -5.75 -13.29
C ILE A 125 -31.06 -5.96 -14.79
N LEU A 126 -30.06 -6.76 -15.16
CA LEU A 126 -29.75 -7.06 -16.56
C LEU A 126 -30.87 -7.84 -17.26
N ALA A 127 -31.65 -8.62 -16.52
CA ALA A 127 -32.77 -9.40 -17.04
C ALA A 127 -34.03 -8.55 -17.35
N ASP A 128 -34.23 -7.44 -16.64
CA ASP A 128 -35.45 -6.60 -16.74
C ASP A 128 -35.30 -5.39 -17.70
N GLY A 129 -34.12 -5.26 -18.32
CA GLY A 129 -33.75 -4.17 -19.23
C GLY A 129 -33.31 -2.90 -18.47
N LEU A 130 -32.24 -2.25 -18.95
CA LEU A 130 -31.66 -1.06 -18.32
C LEU A 130 -32.64 0.13 -18.37
N GLN A 131 -33.21 0.50 -17.22
CA GLN A 131 -34.02 1.72 -17.09
C GLN A 131 -33.17 2.85 -16.51
N ALA A 132 -33.59 4.11 -16.75
CA ALA A 132 -32.88 5.29 -16.24
C ALA A 132 -32.77 5.32 -14.69
N ARG A 133 -33.70 4.65 -13.99
CA ARG A 133 -33.66 4.48 -12.53
C ARG A 133 -32.56 3.54 -12.06
N ASP A 134 -32.14 2.60 -12.91
CA ASP A 134 -31.12 1.59 -12.59
C ASP A 134 -29.70 2.16 -12.76
N LEU A 135 -29.55 3.31 -13.42
CA LEU A 135 -28.28 4.06 -13.44
C LEU A 135 -27.87 4.51 -12.03
N LEU A 136 -28.82 4.59 -11.08
CA LEU A 136 -28.55 4.98 -9.71
C LEU A 136 -28.27 3.80 -8.77
N SER A 137 -28.52 2.56 -9.21
CA SER A 137 -28.43 1.36 -8.35
C SER A 137 -26.98 1.00 -7.98
N GLY A 138 -26.00 1.39 -8.82
CA GLY A 138 -24.58 1.16 -8.56
C GLY A 138 -23.95 2.11 -7.53
N TRP A 139 -24.60 3.24 -7.20
CA TRP A 139 -24.02 4.25 -6.31
C TRP A 139 -23.76 3.77 -4.88
N PRO A 140 -24.67 3.05 -4.20
CA PRO A 140 -24.42 2.58 -2.85
C PRO A 140 -23.15 1.71 -2.76
N PHE A 141 -22.92 0.85 -3.75
CA PHE A 141 -21.68 0.07 -3.86
C PHE A 141 -20.47 0.97 -4.15
N ALA A 142 -20.55 1.76 -5.23
CA ALA A 142 -19.43 2.56 -5.70
C ALA A 142 -18.96 3.61 -4.69
N ALA A 143 -19.90 4.37 -4.10
CA ALA A 143 -19.57 5.36 -3.09
C ALA A 143 -18.94 4.74 -1.85
N SER A 144 -19.43 3.58 -1.42
CA SER A 144 -18.90 2.85 -0.27
C SER A 144 -17.48 2.32 -0.54
N LEU A 145 -17.29 1.60 -1.65
CA LEU A 145 -16.01 1.01 -2.00
C LEU A 145 -14.94 2.07 -2.28
N LEU A 146 -15.27 3.07 -3.12
CA LEU A 146 -14.34 4.16 -3.42
C LEU A 146 -14.05 4.99 -2.18
N GLY A 147 -15.02 5.20 -1.29
CA GLY A 147 -14.79 5.86 -0.02
C GLY A 147 -13.74 5.15 0.81
N ILE A 148 -13.84 3.81 0.95
CA ILE A 148 -12.86 3.00 1.69
C ILE A 148 -11.47 3.06 1.05
N LEU A 149 -11.38 2.85 -0.27
CA LEU A 149 -10.10 2.87 -1.00
C LEU A 149 -9.45 4.25 -0.94
N LEU A 150 -10.26 5.31 -1.08
CA LEU A 150 -9.78 6.68 -0.97
C LEU A 150 -9.28 6.96 0.45
N ALA A 151 -10.01 6.55 1.49
CA ALA A 151 -9.54 6.69 2.87
C ALA A 151 -8.22 5.95 3.10
N HIS A 152 -8.06 4.75 2.55
CA HIS A 152 -6.80 3.98 2.60
C HIS A 152 -5.64 4.76 1.97
N GLU A 153 -5.76 5.16 0.71
CA GLU A 153 -4.67 5.88 0.03
C GLU A 153 -4.39 7.25 0.63
N PHE A 154 -5.44 7.96 1.07
CA PHE A 154 -5.24 9.24 1.76
C PHE A 154 -4.59 9.06 3.12
N GLY A 155 -4.80 7.93 3.81
CA GLY A 155 -4.06 7.59 5.03
C GLY A 155 -2.56 7.61 4.78
N HIS A 156 -2.09 6.90 3.75
CA HIS A 156 -0.68 6.94 3.36
C HIS A 156 -0.23 8.34 2.93
N TYR A 157 -1.01 9.00 2.07
CA TYR A 157 -0.68 10.31 1.53
C TYR A 157 -0.51 11.37 2.62
N LEU A 158 -1.46 11.47 3.56
CA LEU A 158 -1.45 12.47 4.62
C LEU A 158 -0.27 12.27 5.58
N VAL A 159 0.00 11.03 5.98
CA VAL A 159 1.12 10.72 6.87
C VAL A 159 2.46 10.91 6.17
N ALA A 160 2.57 10.53 4.89
CA ALA A 160 3.78 10.80 4.10
C ALA A 160 4.03 12.31 3.95
N ARG A 161 2.98 13.10 3.71
CA ARG A 161 3.08 14.57 3.64
C ARG A 161 3.45 15.20 4.97
N TYR A 162 2.92 14.69 6.08
CA TYR A 162 3.30 15.11 7.43
C TYR A 162 4.81 14.91 7.69
N TYR A 163 5.37 13.79 7.25
CA TYR A 163 6.81 13.52 7.33
C TYR A 163 7.64 14.14 6.20
N GLY A 164 7.06 14.97 5.34
CA GLY A 164 7.77 15.60 4.23
C GLY A 164 8.26 14.62 3.15
N THR A 165 7.77 13.38 3.14
CA THR A 165 8.13 12.38 2.13
C THR A 165 7.41 12.69 0.81
N PRO A 166 8.13 12.84 -0.32
CA PRO A 166 7.51 13.15 -1.61
C PRO A 166 6.72 11.94 -2.14
N VAL A 167 5.39 12.12 -2.23
CA VAL A 167 4.43 11.14 -2.73
C VAL A 167 3.59 11.69 -3.88
N SER A 168 3.14 10.83 -4.79
CA SER A 168 2.16 11.22 -5.80
C SER A 168 0.75 11.37 -5.22
N LEU A 169 -0.16 11.94 -6.02
CA LEU A 169 -1.59 11.71 -5.79
C LEU A 169 -1.91 10.21 -6.00
N PRO A 170 -2.97 9.69 -5.37
CA PRO A 170 -3.43 8.33 -5.61
C PRO A 170 -3.85 8.15 -7.08
N TYR A 171 -3.28 7.14 -7.74
CA TYR A 171 -3.70 6.72 -9.07
C TYR A 171 -4.61 5.51 -8.94
N PHE A 172 -5.89 5.68 -9.22
CA PHE A 172 -6.85 4.59 -9.24
C PHE A 172 -6.69 3.76 -10.52
N ILE A 173 -6.87 2.44 -10.39
CA ILE A 173 -6.72 1.50 -11.50
C ILE A 173 -8.11 0.96 -11.84
N PRO A 174 -8.77 1.46 -12.92
CA PRO A 174 -10.06 0.95 -13.34
C PRO A 174 -9.92 -0.47 -13.90
N MET A 175 -10.83 -1.37 -13.52
CA MET A 175 -10.92 -2.69 -14.14
C MET A 175 -12.38 -3.15 -14.16
N PRO A 176 -13.14 -2.85 -15.24
CA PRO A 176 -14.59 -3.10 -15.27
C PRO A 176 -14.94 -4.59 -15.32
N PHE A 177 -13.96 -5.44 -15.62
CA PHE A 177 -14.11 -6.90 -15.64
C PHE A 177 -13.74 -7.55 -14.30
N SER A 178 -13.30 -6.77 -13.29
CA SER A 178 -13.03 -7.31 -11.96
C SER A 178 -14.32 -7.40 -11.13
N PRO A 179 -14.39 -8.29 -10.12
CA PRO A 179 -15.55 -8.38 -9.21
C PRO A 179 -15.85 -7.07 -8.45
N PHE A 180 -14.92 -6.13 -8.42
CA PHE A 180 -15.03 -4.88 -7.67
C PHE A 180 -15.07 -3.64 -8.59
N GLY A 181 -14.85 -3.80 -9.89
CA GLY A 181 -14.72 -2.69 -10.84
C GLY A 181 -13.42 -1.91 -10.73
N THR A 182 -12.47 -2.35 -9.90
CA THR A 182 -11.16 -1.71 -9.71
C THR A 182 -10.12 -2.71 -9.23
N PHE A 183 -8.84 -2.40 -9.44
CA PHE A 183 -7.71 -3.06 -8.77
C PHE A 183 -7.24 -2.31 -7.52
N GLY A 184 -7.98 -1.28 -7.11
CA GLY A 184 -7.58 -0.38 -6.04
C GLY A 184 -6.91 0.87 -6.59
N ALA A 185 -6.08 1.47 -5.75
CA ALA A 185 -5.31 2.65 -6.08
C ALA A 185 -3.89 2.47 -5.58
N VAL A 186 -2.97 3.23 -6.15
CA VAL A 186 -1.56 3.20 -5.78
C VAL A 186 -1.04 4.62 -5.63
N ILE A 187 -0.38 4.89 -4.52
CA ILE A 187 0.52 6.02 -4.39
C ILE A 187 1.94 5.61 -4.81
N ASN A 188 2.61 6.48 -5.54
CA ASN A 188 4.02 6.29 -5.87
C ASN A 188 4.88 7.10 -4.89
N MET A 189 5.63 6.40 -4.05
CA MET A 189 6.64 7.00 -3.18
C MET A 189 7.89 7.31 -4.01
N LYS A 190 8.16 8.59 -4.24
CA LYS A 190 9.26 9.04 -5.10
C LYS A 190 10.61 9.08 -4.38
N ALA A 191 10.57 9.04 -3.05
CA ALA A 191 11.75 8.92 -2.21
C ALA A 191 11.53 7.89 -1.11
N PRO A 192 12.59 7.23 -0.62
CA PRO A 192 12.51 6.42 0.58
C PRO A 192 12.18 7.30 1.79
N PRO A 193 11.36 6.81 2.75
CA PRO A 193 11.24 7.44 4.05
C PRO A 193 12.59 7.54 4.74
N ALA A 194 12.78 8.57 5.57
CA ALA A 194 14.06 8.85 6.21
C ALA A 194 14.56 7.70 7.10
N ASN A 195 13.63 6.98 7.72
CA ASN A 195 13.92 5.90 8.65
C ASN A 195 12.76 4.90 8.75
N ARG A 196 13.03 3.77 9.42
CA ARG A 196 12.06 2.67 9.60
C ARG A 196 10.80 3.10 10.38
N ARG A 197 10.91 4.08 11.27
CA ARG A 197 9.75 4.59 12.03
C ARG A 197 8.77 5.33 11.12
N GLN A 198 9.29 6.20 10.23
CA GLN A 198 8.48 6.87 9.23
C GLN A 198 7.86 5.86 8.25
N LEU A 199 8.64 4.87 7.79
CA LEU A 199 8.13 3.80 6.94
C LEU A 199 6.97 3.05 7.62
N LEU A 200 7.13 2.65 8.89
CA LEU A 200 6.08 1.99 9.66
C LEU A 200 4.84 2.86 9.79
N ALA A 201 5.00 4.14 10.12
CA ALA A 201 3.89 5.07 10.30
C ALA A 201 3.11 5.26 8.98
N ILE A 202 3.82 5.46 7.86
CA ILE A 202 3.20 5.61 6.54
C ILE A 202 2.50 4.32 6.14
N ALA A 203 3.16 3.16 6.25
CA ALA A 203 2.60 1.86 5.85
C ALA A 203 1.41 1.43 6.69
N ALA A 204 1.37 1.76 7.99
CA ALA A 204 0.23 1.46 8.85
C ALA A 204 -0.96 2.41 8.62
N ALA A 205 -0.71 3.66 8.21
CA ALA A 205 -1.74 4.69 8.13
C ALA A 205 -2.86 4.35 7.14
N GLY A 206 -2.54 3.81 5.97
CA GLY A 206 -3.53 3.45 4.96
C GLY A 206 -4.48 2.35 5.43
N PRO A 207 -3.98 1.15 5.81
CA PRO A 207 -4.80 0.08 6.33
C PRO A 207 -5.66 0.50 7.53
N ILE A 208 -5.14 1.31 8.43
CA ILE A 208 -5.91 1.82 9.58
C ILE A 208 -7.06 2.72 9.10
N ALA A 209 -6.78 3.68 8.20
CA ALA A 209 -7.80 4.59 7.69
C ALA A 209 -8.89 3.85 6.89
N GLY A 210 -8.48 2.93 6.01
CA GLY A 210 -9.39 2.07 5.25
C GLY A 210 -10.25 1.20 6.17
N PHE A 211 -9.65 0.55 7.16
CA PHE A 211 -10.35 -0.30 8.13
C PHE A 211 -11.36 0.48 8.98
N VAL A 212 -10.97 1.64 9.52
CA VAL A 212 -11.85 2.50 10.35
C VAL A 212 -13.09 2.93 9.57
N LEU A 213 -12.99 3.14 8.25
CA LEU A 213 -14.14 3.47 7.41
C LEU A 213 -14.93 2.23 6.96
N ALA A 214 -14.24 1.12 6.67
CA ALA A 214 -14.86 -0.12 6.20
C ALA A 214 -15.79 -0.74 7.25
N VAL A 215 -15.44 -0.67 8.54
CA VAL A 215 -16.23 -1.30 9.61
C VAL A 215 -17.63 -0.68 9.77
N PRO A 216 -17.79 0.65 9.92
CA PRO A 216 -19.11 1.29 9.95
C PRO A 216 -19.92 1.05 8.68
N ILE A 217 -19.28 1.10 7.50
CA ILE A 217 -19.94 0.83 6.22
C ILE A 217 -20.46 -0.61 6.18
N LEU A 218 -19.67 -1.57 6.61
CA LEU A 218 -20.07 -2.98 6.69
C LEU A 218 -21.24 -3.18 7.66
N ILE A 219 -21.19 -2.57 8.86
CA ILE A 219 -22.30 -2.63 9.83
C ILE A 219 -23.58 -2.04 9.23
N LEU A 220 -23.49 -0.85 8.61
CA LEU A 220 -24.61 -0.22 7.93
C LEU A 220 -25.16 -1.14 6.83
N GLY A 221 -24.29 -1.67 5.98
CA GLY A 221 -24.66 -2.60 4.93
C GLY A 221 -25.38 -3.83 5.48
N LEU A 222 -24.83 -4.48 6.50
CA LEU A 222 -25.44 -5.66 7.12
C LEU A 222 -26.79 -5.34 7.77
N SER A 223 -26.99 -4.13 8.29
CA SER A 223 -28.29 -3.72 8.84
C SER A 223 -29.38 -3.54 7.76
N LEU A 224 -28.96 -3.33 6.51
CA LEU A 224 -29.84 -3.23 5.34
C LEU A 224 -30.01 -4.57 4.61
N SER A 225 -29.13 -5.53 4.88
CA SER A 225 -29.18 -6.88 4.32
C SER A 225 -30.30 -7.72 4.94
N ARG A 226 -30.75 -8.75 4.21
CA ARG A 226 -31.81 -9.66 4.66
C ARG A 226 -31.31 -11.10 4.68
N VAL A 227 -31.83 -11.91 5.59
CA VAL A 227 -31.52 -13.35 5.63
C VAL A 227 -32.56 -14.08 4.79
N GLU A 228 -32.10 -14.72 3.73
CA GLU A 228 -32.96 -15.36 2.74
C GLU A 228 -32.47 -16.79 2.42
N PRO A 229 -33.34 -17.67 1.91
CA PRO A 229 -32.90 -18.96 1.39
C PRO A 229 -31.87 -18.77 0.28
N MET A 230 -30.82 -19.59 0.28
CA MET A 230 -29.83 -19.58 -0.79
C MET A 230 -30.49 -19.88 -2.14
N PRO A 231 -30.08 -19.21 -3.24
CA PRO A 231 -30.57 -19.53 -4.57
C PRO A 231 -30.29 -21.00 -4.90
N ALA A 232 -31.35 -21.75 -5.25
CA ALA A 232 -31.21 -23.15 -5.66
C ALA A 232 -30.62 -23.31 -7.08
N VAL A 233 -30.68 -22.24 -7.89
CA VAL A 233 -30.27 -22.22 -9.29
C VAL A 233 -29.57 -20.90 -9.59
N GLY A 234 -28.43 -20.97 -10.28
CA GLY A 234 -27.65 -19.82 -10.71
C GLY A 234 -26.32 -19.65 -9.97
N PRO A 235 -25.42 -18.81 -10.48
CA PRO A 235 -24.16 -18.51 -9.82
C PRO A 235 -24.42 -17.73 -8.52
N TYR A 236 -24.01 -18.28 -7.38
CA TYR A 236 -24.02 -17.62 -6.08
C TYR A 236 -22.59 -17.36 -5.63
N LEU A 237 -22.24 -16.09 -5.41
CA LEU A 237 -20.93 -15.72 -4.89
C LEU A 237 -20.94 -15.90 -3.37
N LEU A 238 -20.33 -16.98 -2.89
CA LEU A 238 -20.19 -17.22 -1.46
C LEU A 238 -18.93 -16.50 -0.95
N GLU A 239 -19.12 -15.49 -0.11
CA GLU A 239 -18.03 -14.70 0.40
C GLU A 239 -17.23 -15.41 1.51
N GLY A 240 -15.94 -15.12 1.59
CA GLY A 240 -15.09 -15.62 2.67
C GLY A 240 -15.39 -14.93 4.00
N ASN A 241 -15.32 -15.67 5.10
CA ASN A 241 -15.53 -15.14 6.46
C ASN A 241 -14.21 -14.74 7.13
N SER A 242 -13.94 -13.43 7.24
CA SER A 242 -12.94 -12.94 8.21
C SER A 242 -13.49 -13.04 9.64
N LEU A 243 -12.61 -13.06 10.64
CA LEU A 243 -13.04 -13.13 12.05
C LEU A 243 -14.01 -12.01 12.42
N LEU A 244 -13.72 -10.79 11.96
CA LEU A 244 -14.59 -9.63 12.20
C LEU A 244 -15.94 -9.78 11.49
N TYR A 245 -15.92 -10.18 10.22
CA TYR A 245 -17.15 -10.33 9.44
C TYR A 245 -18.05 -11.44 10.00
N ALA A 246 -17.46 -12.57 10.39
CA ALA A 246 -18.15 -13.65 11.08
C ALA A 246 -18.77 -13.18 12.41
N ALA A 247 -17.98 -12.47 13.23
CA ALA A 247 -18.46 -11.93 14.50
C ALA A 247 -19.63 -10.96 14.30
N LEU A 248 -19.55 -10.05 13.32
CA LEU A 248 -20.63 -9.12 12.99
C LEU A 248 -21.89 -9.86 12.53
N LYS A 249 -21.78 -10.89 11.69
CA LYS A 249 -22.95 -11.70 11.29
C LYS A 249 -23.59 -12.41 12.49
N ILE A 250 -22.79 -12.96 13.41
CA ILE A 250 -23.31 -13.57 14.64
C ILE A 250 -24.01 -12.54 15.52
N ILE A 251 -23.42 -11.36 15.71
CA ILE A 251 -23.99 -10.30 16.54
C ILE A 251 -25.31 -9.78 15.95
N MET A 252 -25.37 -9.58 14.63
CA MET A 252 -26.52 -8.95 13.97
C MET A 252 -27.65 -9.93 13.65
N PHE A 253 -27.36 -11.18 13.34
CA PHE A 253 -28.35 -12.20 12.93
C PHE A 253 -28.50 -13.36 13.93
N GLY A 254 -27.76 -13.32 15.03
CA GLY A 254 -27.82 -14.31 16.12
C GLY A 254 -27.20 -15.67 15.80
N ARG A 255 -26.58 -15.84 14.62
CA ARG A 255 -26.01 -17.12 14.18
C ARG A 255 -24.89 -16.92 13.16
N PHE A 256 -24.04 -17.92 13.01
CA PHE A 256 -23.06 -17.95 11.94
C PHE A 256 -23.78 -18.28 10.62
N LEU A 257 -23.60 -17.42 9.61
CA LEU A 257 -24.16 -17.56 8.27
C LEU A 257 -23.01 -17.56 7.25
N PRO A 258 -23.08 -18.35 6.17
CA PRO A 258 -24.18 -19.24 5.77
C PRO A 258 -24.36 -20.47 6.67
N SER A 259 -25.60 -20.89 6.90
CA SER A 259 -25.92 -22.12 7.66
C SER A 259 -27.34 -22.62 7.37
N GLY A 260 -27.55 -23.93 7.25
CA GLY A 260 -28.89 -24.52 7.13
C GLY A 260 -29.65 -24.13 5.86
N GLY A 261 -28.96 -23.85 4.75
CA GLY A 261 -29.56 -23.47 3.46
C GLY A 261 -30.05 -22.02 3.37
N ILE A 262 -29.78 -21.20 4.39
CA ILE A 262 -30.04 -19.76 4.39
C ILE A 262 -28.71 -19.00 4.46
N ASP A 263 -28.70 -17.81 3.88
CA ASP A 263 -27.57 -16.90 3.91
C ASP A 263 -28.03 -15.44 3.99
N VAL A 264 -27.08 -14.53 4.20
CA VAL A 264 -27.32 -13.10 4.13
C VAL A 264 -27.32 -12.66 2.67
N SER A 265 -28.48 -12.27 2.16
CA SER A 265 -28.61 -11.52 0.92
C SER A 265 -28.01 -10.13 1.13
N LEU A 266 -26.77 -9.95 0.68
CA LEU A 266 -25.96 -8.77 0.97
C LEU A 266 -26.47 -7.54 0.24
N HIS A 267 -26.76 -6.49 0.99
CA HIS A 267 -26.93 -5.16 0.43
C HIS A 267 -25.61 -4.71 -0.24
N PRO A 268 -25.63 -3.95 -1.36
CA PRO A 268 -24.40 -3.54 -2.05
C PRO A 268 -23.39 -2.79 -1.18
N ILE A 269 -23.87 -2.03 -0.19
CA ILE A 269 -23.04 -1.38 0.85
C ILE A 269 -22.28 -2.42 1.70
N ALA A 270 -22.94 -3.52 2.08
CA ALA A 270 -22.33 -4.59 2.86
C ALA A 270 -21.23 -5.30 2.06
N PHE A 271 -21.51 -5.58 0.78
CA PHE A 271 -20.55 -6.16 -0.13
C PHE A 271 -19.32 -5.25 -0.34
N ALA A 272 -19.52 -3.93 -0.48
CA ALA A 272 -18.43 -2.96 -0.51
C ALA A 272 -17.60 -2.95 0.78
N GLY A 273 -18.24 -3.00 1.95
CA GLY A 273 -17.55 -3.11 3.24
C GLY A 273 -16.72 -4.38 3.36
N TRP A 274 -17.27 -5.52 2.94
CA TRP A 274 -16.57 -6.81 2.89
C TRP A 274 -15.37 -6.75 1.93
N ALA A 275 -15.56 -6.21 0.72
CA ALA A 275 -14.49 -6.02 -0.26
C ALA A 275 -13.39 -5.09 0.28
N GLY A 276 -13.76 -4.02 0.99
CA GLY A 276 -12.83 -3.13 1.66
C GLY A 276 -11.97 -3.83 2.72
N LEU A 277 -12.58 -4.69 3.55
CA LEU A 277 -11.84 -5.52 4.51
C LEU A 277 -10.90 -6.50 3.80
N LEU A 278 -11.35 -7.09 2.69
CA LEU A 278 -10.52 -8.00 1.89
C LEU A 278 -9.29 -7.27 1.32
N VAL A 279 -9.48 -6.14 0.65
CA VAL A 279 -8.38 -5.35 0.06
C VAL A 279 -7.41 -4.89 1.15
N THR A 280 -7.92 -4.39 2.28
CA THR A 280 -7.08 -4.00 3.43
C THR A 280 -6.30 -5.18 3.98
N GLY A 281 -6.95 -6.35 4.14
CA GLY A 281 -6.32 -7.57 4.63
C GLY A 281 -5.24 -8.11 3.69
N LEU A 282 -5.47 -8.03 2.38
CA LEU A 282 -4.48 -8.39 1.36
C LEU A 282 -3.28 -7.45 1.41
N ASN A 283 -3.50 -6.14 1.52
CA ASN A 283 -2.42 -5.16 1.67
C ASN A 283 -1.61 -5.36 2.96
N LEU A 284 -2.19 -5.94 4.01
CA LEU A 284 -1.49 -6.28 5.25
C LEU A 284 -0.73 -7.62 5.21
N LEU A 285 -0.77 -8.35 4.09
CA LEU A 285 0.10 -9.52 3.93
C LEU A 285 1.56 -9.08 3.97
N PRO A 286 2.43 -9.78 4.71
CA PRO A 286 3.82 -9.38 4.88
C PRO A 286 4.67 -9.86 3.69
N VAL A 287 4.38 -9.30 2.52
CA VAL A 287 4.96 -9.67 1.22
C VAL A 287 5.31 -8.42 0.41
N GLY A 288 6.53 -8.37 -0.08
CA GLY A 288 6.98 -7.42 -1.10
C GLY A 288 6.70 -5.95 -0.79
N THR A 289 6.12 -5.28 -1.79
CA THR A 289 5.79 -3.86 -1.77
C THR A 289 4.43 -3.53 -1.11
N LEU A 290 3.73 -4.53 -0.58
CA LEU A 290 2.49 -4.32 0.16
C LEU A 290 2.74 -3.60 1.51
N ASP A 291 1.70 -3.01 2.07
CA ASP A 291 1.76 -2.31 3.35
C ASP A 291 2.30 -3.20 4.47
N GLY A 292 1.82 -4.46 4.54
CA GLY A 292 2.29 -5.46 5.48
C GLY A 292 3.77 -5.79 5.30
N GLY A 293 4.26 -5.83 4.06
CA GLY A 293 5.69 -6.01 3.74
C GLY A 293 6.54 -4.89 4.32
N HIS A 294 6.12 -3.64 4.12
CA HIS A 294 6.78 -2.46 4.69
C HIS A 294 6.71 -2.43 6.22
N ILE A 295 5.57 -2.80 6.82
CA ILE A 295 5.39 -2.90 8.27
C ILE A 295 6.37 -3.92 8.86
N VAL A 296 6.40 -5.15 8.33
CA VAL A 296 7.29 -6.19 8.83
C VAL A 296 8.75 -5.85 8.58
N TYR A 297 9.10 -5.25 7.44
CA TYR A 297 10.45 -4.75 7.19
C TYR A 297 10.86 -3.67 8.19
N ALA A 298 9.96 -2.74 8.53
CA ALA A 298 10.26 -1.70 9.51
C ALA A 298 10.51 -2.27 10.92
N LEU A 299 9.79 -3.34 11.30
CA LEU A 299 9.90 -3.99 12.61
C LEU A 299 11.07 -4.98 12.71
N ALA A 300 11.23 -5.87 11.72
CA ALA A 300 12.16 -7.00 11.73
C ALA A 300 13.42 -6.79 10.87
N GLY A 301 13.48 -5.71 10.10
CA GLY A 301 14.59 -5.39 9.21
C GLY A 301 14.68 -6.32 7.99
N GLU A 302 15.90 -6.55 7.51
CA GLU A 302 16.18 -7.23 6.23
C GLU A 302 15.70 -8.69 6.18
N LYS A 303 15.56 -9.34 7.33
CA LYS A 303 15.06 -10.73 7.41
C LYS A 303 13.58 -10.85 7.07
N ALA A 304 12.84 -9.73 7.01
CA ALA A 304 11.43 -9.71 6.63
C ALA A 304 11.16 -10.27 5.23
N GLY A 305 12.08 -10.06 4.28
CA GLY A 305 11.93 -10.55 2.90
C GLY A 305 11.90 -12.08 2.78
N LEU A 306 12.38 -12.80 3.79
CA LEU A 306 12.29 -14.27 3.83
C LEU A 306 10.86 -14.77 4.03
N LEU A 307 9.96 -13.93 4.58
CA LEU A 307 8.57 -14.30 4.85
C LEU A 307 7.71 -14.33 3.58
N THR A 308 8.13 -13.66 2.51
CA THR A 308 7.46 -13.68 1.20
C THR A 308 7.33 -15.12 0.65
N TRP A 309 8.41 -15.90 0.69
CA TRP A 309 8.47 -17.25 0.10
C TRP A 309 7.51 -18.27 0.73
N PRO A 310 7.45 -18.44 2.07
CA PRO A 310 6.49 -19.37 2.66
C PRO A 310 5.05 -18.93 2.42
N ILE A 311 4.76 -17.63 2.29
CA ILE A 311 3.41 -17.14 1.97
C ILE A 311 3.02 -17.48 0.55
N ILE A 312 3.90 -17.24 -0.43
CA ILE A 312 3.66 -17.64 -1.82
C ILE A 312 3.48 -19.16 -1.91
N GLY A 313 4.34 -19.95 -1.24
CA GLY A 313 4.21 -21.40 -1.18
C GLY A 313 2.87 -21.85 -0.59
N LEU A 314 2.43 -21.23 0.50
CA LEU A 314 1.11 -21.49 1.08
C LEU A 314 -0.02 -21.15 0.12
N MET A 315 0.05 -20.02 -0.60
CA MET A 315 -0.98 -19.66 -1.59
C MET A 315 -1.06 -20.67 -2.74
N VAL A 316 0.08 -21.15 -3.23
CA VAL A 316 0.12 -22.21 -4.26
C VAL A 316 -0.46 -23.52 -3.72
N LEU A 317 -0.22 -23.87 -2.45
CA LEU A 317 -0.87 -25.04 -1.84
C LEU A 317 -2.39 -24.85 -1.70
N LEU A 318 -2.83 -23.66 -1.28
CA LEU A 318 -4.25 -23.33 -1.18
C LEU A 318 -4.94 -23.33 -2.54
N SER A 319 -4.21 -23.18 -3.64
CA SER A 319 -4.81 -23.23 -4.97
C SER A 319 -5.38 -24.59 -5.36
N ILE A 320 -4.98 -25.65 -4.66
CA ILE A 320 -5.61 -26.98 -4.77
C ILE A 320 -7.08 -26.93 -4.31
N ILE A 321 -7.39 -26.04 -3.35
CA ILE A 321 -8.75 -25.83 -2.83
C ILE A 321 -9.53 -24.87 -3.72
N TRP A 322 -8.89 -23.78 -4.15
CA TRP A 322 -9.53 -22.77 -5.01
C TRP A 322 -8.51 -22.14 -5.96
N SER A 323 -8.73 -22.28 -7.27
CA SER A 323 -7.80 -21.80 -8.31
C SER A 323 -7.52 -20.30 -8.26
N GLY A 324 -8.40 -19.49 -7.66
CA GLY A 324 -8.17 -18.06 -7.46
C GLY A 324 -6.92 -17.73 -6.64
N TRP A 325 -6.45 -18.65 -5.78
CA TRP A 325 -5.18 -18.46 -5.07
C TRP A 325 -3.95 -18.45 -5.97
N LEU A 326 -4.01 -19.06 -7.17
CA LEU A 326 -2.90 -18.95 -8.16
C LEU A 326 -2.76 -17.52 -8.69
N LEU A 327 -3.88 -16.84 -8.91
CA LEU A 327 -3.86 -15.43 -9.33
C LEU A 327 -3.18 -14.58 -8.25
N TRP A 328 -3.56 -14.77 -6.98
CA TRP A 328 -2.94 -14.06 -5.87
C TRP A 328 -1.46 -14.42 -5.70
N ALA A 329 -1.09 -15.70 -5.79
CA ALA A 329 0.31 -16.13 -5.75
C ALA A 329 1.13 -15.50 -6.88
N ALA A 330 0.59 -15.44 -8.10
CA ALA A 330 1.25 -14.82 -9.25
C ALA A 330 1.42 -13.30 -9.05
N LEU A 331 0.38 -12.60 -8.57
CA LEU A 331 0.46 -11.18 -8.24
C LEU A 331 1.53 -10.94 -7.16
N LEU A 332 1.49 -11.72 -6.06
CA LEU A 332 2.48 -11.63 -4.99
C LEU A 332 3.90 -11.98 -5.44
N PHE A 333 4.07 -12.87 -6.42
CA PHE A 333 5.39 -13.18 -6.99
C PHE A 333 5.94 -12.02 -7.82
N VAL A 334 5.07 -11.30 -8.54
CA VAL A 334 5.46 -10.16 -9.38
C VAL A 334 5.74 -8.90 -8.55
N PHE A 335 4.94 -8.67 -7.49
CA PHE A 335 5.06 -7.49 -6.61
C PHE A 335 5.88 -7.75 -5.32
N GLY A 336 6.28 -9.01 -5.12
CA GLY A 336 6.99 -9.60 -3.96
C GLY A 336 8.47 -9.30 -3.87
#